data_AF-A0A9X4QKW0-F1
#
_entry.id   AF-A0A9X4QKW0-F1
#
_cell.length_a   1.000
_cell.length_b   1.000
_cell.length_c   1.000
_cell.angle_alpha   90.00
_cell.angle_beta   90.00
_cell.angle_gamma   90.00
#
_symmetry.space_group_name_H-M   'P 1'
#
loop_
_entity.id
_entity.type
_entity.pdbx_description
1 polymer ?
#
loop_
_entity_poly.entity_id
_entity_poly.type
_entity_poly.pdbx_seq_one_letter_code
_entity_poly.pdbx_strand_id
1 'polypeptide(L)'
;MSVKATEACKGCTSSVKVTEAQIERLLSKIKSGDRIDDDRYKARLEACESCDGLAYGTTCMHCGCLVRLRASLKEGRCPHPESQVNPKWPA
;
A
#
# COMPACT_ATOMS: atom_id res chain seq x y z
N MET A 1 33.27 -27.99 1.71
CA MET A 1 32.96 -26.64 2.23
C MET A 1 31.78 -26.80 3.19
N SER A 2 31.99 -26.62 4.49
CA SER A 2 30.96 -26.87 5.51
C SER A 2 30.12 -25.61 5.70
N VAL A 3 28.87 -25.60 5.23
CA VAL A 3 27.94 -24.49 5.46
C VAL A 3 27.52 -24.54 6.92
N LYS A 4 28.07 -23.63 7.72
CA LYS A 4 27.72 -23.44 9.13
C LYS A 4 26.29 -22.91 9.18
N ALA A 5 25.39 -23.59 9.89
CA ALA A 5 24.01 -23.14 10.08
C ALA A 5 24.03 -21.78 10.77
N THR A 6 23.84 -20.72 9.98
CA THR A 6 23.62 -19.36 10.48
C THR A 6 22.24 -19.36 11.09
N GLU A 7 22.08 -18.78 12.29
CA GLU A 7 20.76 -18.56 12.88
C GLU A 7 19.80 -18.04 11.81
N ALA A 8 18.62 -18.66 11.71
CA ALA A 8 17.73 -18.45 10.58
C ALA A 8 17.54 -16.95 10.32
N CYS A 9 17.85 -16.51 9.09
CA CYS A 9 17.67 -15.12 8.71
C CYS A 9 16.23 -14.70 9.03
N LYS A 10 16.05 -13.69 9.89
CA LYS A 10 14.73 -13.18 10.29
C LYS A 10 13.85 -12.83 9.08
N GLY A 11 14.46 -12.46 7.95
CA GLY A 11 13.75 -12.21 6.69
C GLY A 11 13.26 -13.47 5.98
N CYS A 12 14.02 -14.57 6.04
CA CYS A 12 13.65 -15.84 5.38
C CYS A 12 12.49 -16.56 6.08
N THR A 13 12.22 -16.23 7.34
CA THR A 13 11.15 -16.85 8.14
C THR A 13 9.95 -15.94 8.39
N SER A 14 10.00 -14.66 7.98
CA SER A 14 8.94 -13.69 8.26
C SER A 14 7.90 -13.66 7.15
N SER A 15 6.63 -13.43 7.52
CA SER A 15 5.55 -13.20 6.57
C SER A 15 5.49 -11.74 6.16
N VAL A 16 5.41 -11.50 4.85
CA VAL A 16 5.26 -10.16 4.26
C VAL A 16 3.79 -9.74 4.06
N LYS A 17 2.84 -10.64 4.38
CA LYS A 17 1.41 -10.38 4.23
C LYS A 17 0.88 -9.60 5.43
N VAL A 18 0.25 -8.47 5.17
CA VAL A 18 -0.42 -7.63 6.18
C VAL A 18 -1.91 -7.99 6.20
N THR A 19 -2.48 -8.15 7.40
CA THR A 19 -3.90 -8.46 7.55
C THR A 19 -4.78 -7.21 7.50
N GLU A 20 -6.04 -7.40 7.14
CA GLU A 20 -7.06 -6.34 7.12
C GLU A 20 -7.12 -5.58 8.47
N ALA A 21 -7.16 -6.32 9.58
CA ALA A 21 -7.21 -5.75 10.92
C ALA A 21 -5.98 -4.89 11.28
N GLN A 22 -4.80 -5.26 10.76
CA GLN A 22 -3.59 -4.43 10.93
C GLN A 22 -3.71 -3.12 10.13
N ILE A 23 -4.27 -3.18 8.92
CA ILE A 23 -4.46 -2.01 8.06
C ILE A 23 -5.50 -1.07 8.67
N GLU A 24 -6.62 -1.58 9.17
CA GLU A 24 -7.63 -0.79 9.87
C GLU A 24 -7.08 -0.09 11.11
N ARG A 25 -6.24 -0.78 11.90
CA ARG A 25 -5.55 -0.18 13.04
C ARG A 25 -4.59 0.94 12.64
N LEU A 26 -3.97 0.86 11.46
CA LEU A 26 -3.12 1.93 10.96
C LEU A 26 -3.95 3.09 10.43
N LEU A 27 -5.03 2.80 9.70
CA LEU A 27 -5.96 3.81 9.21
C LEU A 27 -6.53 4.62 10.38
N SER A 28 -6.97 3.98 11.47
CA SER A 28 -7.55 4.66 12.64
C SER A 28 -6.63 5.70 13.30
N LYS A 29 -5.31 5.63 13.07
CA LYS A 29 -4.33 6.62 13.55
C LYS A 29 -4.21 7.86 12.66
N ILE A 30 -4.71 7.81 11.42
CA ILE A 30 -4.73 8.96 10.52
C ILE A 30 -5.83 9.93 10.98
N LYS A 31 -5.46 11.19 11.22
CA LYS A 31 -6.39 12.24 11.62
C LYS A 31 -7.41 12.47 10.51
N SER A 32 -8.68 12.70 10.88
CA SER A 32 -9.76 12.95 9.91
C SER A 32 -9.45 14.15 8.99
N GLY A 33 -8.75 15.17 9.48
CA GLY A 33 -8.33 16.32 8.68
C GLY A 33 -7.34 16.01 7.56
N ASP A 34 -6.63 14.89 7.65
CA ASP A 34 -5.66 14.43 6.65
C ASP A 34 -6.28 13.39 5.69
N ARG A 35 -7.51 12.94 5.96
CA ARG A 35 -8.21 11.96 5.14
C ARG A 35 -9.03 12.61 4.03
N ILE A 36 -9.04 11.96 2.88
CA ILE A 36 -9.95 12.29 1.79
C ILE A 36 -11.35 11.75 2.08
N ASP A 37 -12.35 12.23 1.35
CA ASP A 37 -13.72 11.71 1.44
C ASP A 37 -13.83 10.27 0.93
N ASP A 38 -14.89 9.59 1.38
CA ASP A 38 -15.09 8.16 1.13
C ASP A 38 -15.26 7.83 -0.36
N ASP A 39 -15.86 8.72 -1.16
CA ASP A 39 -16.08 8.48 -2.59
C ASP A 39 -14.77 8.53 -3.37
N ARG A 40 -13.93 9.55 -3.12
CA ARG A 40 -12.59 9.61 -3.70
C ARG A 40 -11.70 8.49 -3.19
N TYR A 41 -11.82 8.12 -1.92
CA TYR A 41 -11.06 7.01 -1.37
C TYR A 41 -11.41 5.70 -2.09
N LYS A 42 -12.70 5.40 -2.28
CA LYS A 42 -13.14 4.22 -3.05
C LYS A 42 -12.63 4.24 -4.48
N ALA A 43 -12.78 5.36 -5.20
CA ALA A 43 -12.29 5.49 -6.57
C ALA A 43 -10.77 5.26 -6.68
N ARG A 44 -9.99 5.72 -5.69
CA ARG A 44 -8.54 5.46 -5.63
C ARG A 44 -8.22 3.98 -5.39
N LEU A 45 -9.04 3.27 -4.61
CA LEU A 45 -8.88 1.82 -4.38
C LEU A 45 -9.24 0.99 -5.61
N GLU A 46 -10.36 1.30 -6.27
CA GLU A 46 -10.78 0.63 -7.52
C GLU A 46 -9.69 0.74 -8.60
N ALA A 47 -9.05 1.91 -8.71
CA ALA A 47 -7.90 2.10 -9.59
C ALA A 47 -6.70 1.22 -9.22
N CYS A 48 -6.52 0.87 -7.94
CA CYS A 48 -5.47 -0.06 -7.50
C CYS A 48 -5.85 -1.52 -7.71
N GLU A 49 -7.12 -1.90 -7.59
CA GLU A 49 -7.59 -3.29 -7.78
C GLU A 49 -7.31 -3.82 -9.18
N SER A 50 -7.32 -2.95 -10.19
CA SER A 50 -7.00 -3.25 -11.59
C SER A 50 -5.54 -2.99 -11.97
N CYS A 51 -4.69 -2.59 -11.02
CA CYS A 51 -3.31 -2.18 -11.29
C CYS A 51 -2.35 -3.37 -11.19
N ASP A 52 -1.54 -3.58 -12.24
CA ASP A 52 -0.49 -4.63 -12.27
C ASP A 52 0.54 -4.46 -11.15
N GLY A 53 0.68 -3.24 -10.61
CA GLY A 53 1.55 -2.93 -9.49
C GLY A 53 0.98 -3.28 -8.12
N LEU A 54 -0.22 -3.88 -8.00
CA LEU A 54 -0.79 -4.27 -6.71
C LEU A 54 -0.29 -5.67 -6.29
N ALA A 55 0.65 -5.71 -5.34
CA ALA A 55 1.12 -6.94 -4.74
C ALA A 55 0.33 -7.30 -3.48
N TYR A 56 0.10 -8.60 -3.29
CA TYR A 56 -0.54 -9.17 -2.10
C TYR A 56 -1.91 -8.55 -1.76
N GLY A 57 -2.61 -7.98 -2.76
CA GLY A 57 -3.89 -7.30 -2.61
C GLY A 57 -3.86 -6.01 -1.79
N THR A 58 -2.70 -5.58 -1.28
CA THR A 58 -2.63 -4.49 -0.30
C THR A 58 -1.45 -3.54 -0.49
N THR A 59 -0.41 -3.92 -1.22
CA THR A 59 0.86 -3.20 -1.29
C THR A 59 1.17 -2.76 -2.72
N CYS A 60 1.49 -1.47 -2.91
CA CYS A 60 1.92 -0.96 -4.21
C CYS A 60 3.39 -1.31 -4.47
N MET A 61 3.71 -1.92 -5.60
CA MET A 61 5.08 -2.28 -6.00
C MET A 61 5.92 -1.06 -6.42
N HIS A 62 5.31 0.06 -6.80
CA HIS A 62 6.05 1.26 -7.20
C HIS A 62 6.59 2.06 -6.01
N CYS A 63 5.97 1.96 -4.83
CA CYS A 63 6.41 2.71 -3.64
C CYS A 63 6.55 1.88 -2.36
N GLY A 64 6.10 0.62 -2.35
CA GLY A 64 6.10 -0.25 -1.18
C GLY A 64 5.06 0.10 -0.10
N CYS A 65 4.20 1.12 -0.31
CA CYS A 65 3.18 1.50 0.65
C CYS A 65 1.93 0.62 0.55
N LEU A 66 1.21 0.49 1.67
CA LEU A 66 -0.14 -0.07 1.67
C LEU A 66 -1.09 0.89 0.94
N VAL A 67 -1.77 0.39 -0.10
CA VAL A 67 -2.60 1.22 -0.99
C VAL A 67 -3.72 1.92 -0.22
N ARG A 68 -4.34 1.23 0.74
CA ARG A 68 -5.39 1.80 1.60
C ARG A 68 -4.92 2.97 2.44
N LEU A 69 -3.73 2.91 3.02
CA LEU A 69 -3.18 4.03 3.78
C LEU A 69 -2.92 5.22 2.84
N ARG A 70 -2.21 4.98 1.74
CA ARG A 70 -1.82 6.06 0.82
C ARG A 70 -3.02 6.71 0.13
N ALA A 71 -3.98 5.91 -0.32
CA ALA A 71 -5.19 6.39 -0.99
C ALA A 71 -6.07 7.22 -0.05
N SER A 72 -6.05 6.92 1.26
CA SER A 72 -6.82 7.68 2.26
C SER A 72 -6.31 9.09 2.49
N LEU A 73 -5.04 9.41 2.17
CA LEU A 73 -4.43 10.70 2.47
C LEU A 73 -4.81 11.75 1.41
N LYS A 74 -5.16 12.96 1.85
CA LYS A 74 -5.45 14.11 0.96
C LYS A 74 -4.30 14.41 -0.01
N GLU A 75 -3.09 14.52 0.53
CA GLU A 75 -1.85 14.75 -0.24
C GLU A 75 -1.36 13.50 -0.99
N GLY A 76 -2.05 12.37 -0.83
CA GLY A 76 -1.72 11.11 -1.46
C GLY A 76 -1.86 11.18 -2.98
N ARG A 77 -0.76 10.95 -3.70
CA ARG A 77 -0.73 10.80 -5.15
C ARG A 77 -0.30 9.40 -5.57
N CYS A 78 -0.86 8.88 -6.66
CA CYS A 78 -0.46 7.59 -7.19
C CYS A 78 1.03 7.63 -7.62
N PRO A 79 1.88 6.71 -7.14
CA PRO A 79 3.30 6.67 -7.47
C PRO A 79 3.57 5.90 -8.78
N HIS A 80 2.54 5.42 -9.47
CA HIS A 80 2.70 4.72 -10.74
C HIS A 80 3.42 5.65 -11.74
N PRO A 81 4.43 5.18 -12.49
CA PRO A 81 5.23 6.03 -13.39
C PRO A 81 4.38 6.84 -14.38
N GLU A 82 3.35 6.22 -14.95
CA GLU A 82 2.42 6.90 -15.87
C GLU A 82 1.56 7.98 -15.21
N SER A 83 1.45 8.05 -13.89
CA SER A 83 0.60 9.03 -13.19
C SER A 83 1.04 10.47 -13.41
N GLN A 84 2.28 10.68 -13.85
CA GLN A 84 2.79 12.00 -14.23
C GLN A 84 2.16 12.53 -15.53
N VAL A 85 1.65 11.63 -16.39
CA VAL A 85 1.07 11.95 -17.70
C VAL A 85 -0.45 11.71 -17.70
N ASN A 86 -0.90 10.61 -17.09
CA ASN A 86 -2.31 10.27 -16.94
C ASN A 86 -2.62 9.92 -15.48
N PRO A 87 -3.22 10.84 -14.70
CA PRO A 87 -3.49 10.61 -13.28
C PRO A 87 -4.33 9.35 -13.08
N LYS A 88 -3.76 8.34 -12.41
CA LYS A 88 -4.47 7.10 -12.08
C LYS A 88 -5.45 7.27 -10.92
N TRP A 89 -5.30 8.34 -10.13
CA TRP A 89 -6.15 8.66 -8.99
C TRP A 89 -6.86 9.99 -9.21
N PRO A 90 -8.15 10.10 -8.83
CA PRO A 90 -8.81 11.38 -8.76
C PRO A 90 -8.17 12.25 -7.67
N ALA A 91 -8.08 13.56 -7.95
CA ALA A 91 -7.57 14.57 -7.05
C ALA A 91 -8.45 14.69 -5.80
#